data_AF-A0A0C3DGS3-F1
#
_entry.id   AF-A0A0C3DGS3-F1
#
_cell.length_a   1.000
_cell.length_b   1.000
_cell.length_c   1.000
_cell.angle_alpha   90.00
_cell.angle_beta   90.00
_cell.angle_gamma   90.00
#
_symmetry.space_group_name_H-M   'P 1'
#
loop_
_entity.id
_entity.type
_entity.pdbx_description
1 polymer ?
#
loop_
_entity_poly.entity_id
_entity_poly.type
_entity_poly.pdbx_seq_one_letter_code
_entity_poly.pdbx_strand_id
1 'polypeptide(L)'
;YDLAEGRLVFFKDSWHLDADDITPEGKIYAELSDHHVPHVPQCLASGDVESWPEQKTQTRQHSQSPWACRKGLSIMPHIHYQLILDLVGEALTSFSSSKELVQVIHDALVGEL
;
A
#
# COMPACT_ATOMS: atom_id res chain seq x y z
N TYR A 1 6.18 -13.04 7.30
CA TYR A 1 5.72 -14.26 7.99
C TYR A 1 4.96 -13.78 9.20
N ASP A 2 3.67 -14.06 9.26
CA ASP A 2 2.85 -13.73 10.43
C ASP A 2 3.16 -14.77 11.51
N LEU A 3 3.81 -14.31 12.58
CA LEU A 3 4.18 -15.17 13.71
C LEU A 3 2.98 -15.55 14.58
N ALA A 4 1.90 -14.76 14.56
CA ALA A 4 0.72 -15.02 15.36
C ALA A 4 -0.09 -16.19 14.78
N GLU A 5 -0.25 -16.22 13.46
CA GLU A 5 -1.02 -17.26 12.77
C GLU A 5 -0.16 -18.31 12.05
N GLY A 6 1.17 -18.17 12.06
CA GLY A 6 2.11 -19.12 11.48
C GLY A 6 2.03 -19.21 9.95
N ARG A 7 1.53 -18.16 9.28
CA ARG A 7 1.31 -18.14 7.82
C ARG A 7 2.22 -17.16 7.08
N LEU A 8 2.46 -17.45 5.81
CA LEU A 8 3.12 -16.52 4.91
C LEU A 8 2.12 -15.43 4.50
N VAL A 9 2.54 -14.17 4.61
CA VAL A 9 1.74 -12.98 4.25
C VAL A 9 2.62 -12.02 3.47
N PHE A 10 2.02 -11.24 2.59
CA PHE A 10 2.70 -10.13 1.95
C PHE A 10 2.61 -8.91 2.86
N PHE A 11 3.77 -8.44 3.32
CA PHE A 11 3.88 -7.23 4.13
C PHE A 11 4.48 -6.12 3.28
N LYS A 12 3.71 -5.05 3.09
CA LYS A 12 4.11 -3.86 2.37
C LYS A 12 4.28 -2.70 3.35
N ASP A 13 5.49 -2.16 3.36
CA ASP A 13 5.89 -0.99 4.14
C ASP A 13 6.06 0.17 3.14
N SER A 14 5.29 1.25 3.30
CA SER A 14 5.22 2.31 2.29
C SER A 14 5.00 3.68 2.89
N TRP A 15 5.31 4.74 2.13
CA TRP A 15 5.03 6.12 2.52
C TRP A 15 3.98 6.67 1.56
N HIS A 16 2.76 6.88 2.04
CA HIS A 16 1.70 7.50 1.24
C HIS A 16 1.55 8.98 1.61
N LEU A 17 0.93 9.75 0.71
CA LEU A 17 0.68 11.16 0.90
C LEU A 17 -0.25 11.38 2.10
N ASP A 18 0.15 12.26 3.01
CA ASP A 18 -0.65 12.68 4.17
C ASP A 18 -1.58 13.81 3.71
N ALA A 19 -2.66 13.43 3.01
CA ALA A 19 -3.66 14.32 2.45
C ALA A 19 -5.07 13.71 2.53
N ASP A 20 -6.05 14.53 2.89
CA ASP A 20 -7.44 14.09 3.15
C ASP A 20 -8.17 13.57 1.91
N ASP A 21 -7.71 13.95 0.71
CA ASP A 21 -8.31 13.58 -0.58
C ASP A 21 -7.78 12.25 -1.14
N ILE A 22 -6.84 11.61 -0.45
CA ILE A 22 -6.24 10.36 -0.89
C ILE A 22 -6.79 9.20 -0.08
N THR A 23 -7.50 8.31 -0.75
CA THR A 23 -8.02 7.08 -0.14
C THR A 23 -6.86 6.11 0.11
N PRO A 24 -6.60 5.68 1.35
CA PRO A 24 -5.58 4.68 1.65
C PRO A 24 -5.88 3.36 0.94
N GLU A 25 -4.85 2.69 0.44
CA GLU A 25 -4.95 1.43 -0.31
C GLU A 25 -5.75 0.36 0.45
N GLY A 26 -5.61 0.27 1.77
CA GLY A 26 -6.35 -0.69 2.58
C GLY A 26 -7.87 -0.45 2.58
N LYS A 27 -8.32 0.81 2.46
CA LYS A 27 -9.75 1.12 2.30
C LYS A 27 -10.26 0.66 0.95
N ILE A 28 -9.43 0.74 -0.10
CA ILE A 28 -9.78 0.21 -1.43
C ILE A 28 -9.95 -1.31 -1.36
N TYR A 29 -9.04 -2.03 -0.68
CA TYR A 29 -9.22 -3.47 -0.47
C TYR A 29 -10.48 -3.81 0.32
N ALA A 30 -10.83 -3.02 1.34
CA ALA A 30 -12.07 -3.21 2.09
C ALA A 30 -13.30 -3.02 1.19
N GLU A 31 -13.32 -1.97 0.37
CA GLU A 31 -14.41 -1.71 -0.58
C GLU A 31 -14.55 -2.84 -1.61
N LEU A 32 -13.45 -3.32 -2.19
CA LEU A 32 -13.45 -4.46 -3.11
C LEU A 32 -13.96 -5.74 -2.44
N SER A 33 -13.58 -5.97 -1.18
CA SER A 33 -14.06 -7.10 -0.40
C SER A 33 -15.55 -7.01 -0.11
N ASP A 34 -16.07 -5.82 0.23
CA ASP A 34 -17.49 -5.59 0.50
C ASP A 34 -18.35 -5.85 -0.76
N HIS A 35 -17.81 -5.53 -1.94
CA HIS A 35 -18.44 -5.81 -3.24
C HIS A 35 -18.20 -7.24 -3.74
N HIS A 36 -17.48 -8.07 -2.99
CA HIS A 36 -17.14 -9.44 -3.36
C HIS A 36 -16.43 -9.55 -4.72
N VAL A 37 -15.58 -8.56 -5.05
CA VAL A 37 -14.82 -8.55 -6.30
C VAL A 37 -13.87 -9.75 -6.32
N PRO A 38 -13.94 -10.61 -7.36
CA PRO A 38 -13.12 -11.81 -7.42
C PRO A 38 -11.66 -11.47 -7.78
N HIS A 39 -10.75 -12.42 -7.55
CA HIS A 39 -9.33 -12.33 -7.93
C HIS A 39 -8.53 -11.20 -7.26
N VAL A 40 -9.04 -10.64 -6.16
CA VAL A 40 -8.34 -9.64 -5.34
C VAL A 40 -7.82 -10.31 -4.05
N PRO A 41 -6.56 -10.08 -3.65
CA PRO A 41 -6.05 -10.51 -2.35
C PRO A 41 -6.87 -9.94 -1.19
N GLN A 42 -7.01 -10.70 -0.11
CA GLN A 42 -7.65 -10.20 1.09
C GLN A 42 -6.68 -9.30 1.88
N CYS A 43 -7.12 -8.08 2.20
CA CYS A 43 -6.43 -7.24 3.16
C CYS A 43 -6.69 -7.73 4.58
N LEU A 44 -5.64 -8.20 5.24
CA LEU A 44 -5.70 -8.72 6.61
C LEU A 44 -5.62 -7.60 7.65
N ALA A 45 -4.75 -6.64 7.39
CA ALA A 45 -4.57 -5.46 8.22
C ALA A 45 -3.95 -4.34 7.40
N SER A 46 -4.29 -3.11 7.74
CA SER A 46 -3.67 -1.94 7.13
C SER A 46 -3.84 -0.71 8.01
N GLY A 47 -2.89 0.21 7.95
CA GLY A 47 -3.04 1.47 8.64
C GLY A 47 -1.77 2.31 8.65
N ASP A 48 -1.97 3.56 9.03
CA ASP A 48 -0.90 4.49 9.31
C ASP A 48 -0.14 4.02 10.55
N VAL A 49 1.20 4.09 10.50
CA VAL A 49 2.02 3.74 11.65
C VAL A 49 1.92 4.87 12.68
N GLU A 50 1.18 4.62 13.74
CA GLU A 50 1.04 5.55 14.85
C GLU A 50 2.34 5.63 15.64
N SER A 51 3.18 6.62 15.33
CA SER A 51 4.18 7.11 16.28
C SER A 51 4.29 8.64 16.20
N TRP A 52 4.41 9.26 17.37
CA TRP A 52 4.96 10.61 17.50
C TRP A 52 6.36 10.65 16.89
N PRO A 53 6.88 11.82 16.52
CA PRO A 53 6.79 12.47 15.21
C PRO A 53 7.64 11.81 14.08
N GLU A 54 8.24 10.64 14.29
CA GLU A 54 9.19 10.05 13.32
C GLU A 54 8.53 9.32 12.14
N GLN A 55 7.26 8.93 12.22
CA GLN A 55 6.55 8.19 11.16
C GLN A 55 5.81 9.12 10.18
N LYS A 56 6.21 10.40 10.15
CA LYS A 56 5.77 11.41 9.19
C LYS A 56 6.97 12.20 8.68
N THR A 57 6.93 12.60 7.42
CA THR A 57 7.98 13.47 6.87
C THR A 57 7.94 14.84 7.54
N GLN A 58 9.07 15.28 8.09
CA GLN A 58 9.18 16.57 8.78
C GLN A 58 9.67 17.70 7.86
N THR A 59 10.09 17.40 6.63
CA THR A 59 10.69 18.36 5.70
C THR A 59 9.82 19.60 5.47
N ARG A 60 8.49 19.43 5.42
CA ARG A 60 7.55 20.55 5.34
C ARG A 60 7.66 21.50 6.53
N GLN A 61 7.79 20.96 7.75
CA GLN A 61 7.90 21.73 8.99
C GLN A 61 9.17 22.58 9.00
N HIS A 62 10.24 22.09 8.36
CA HIS A 62 11.51 22.78 8.26
C HIS A 62 11.69 23.63 6.99
N SER A 63 10.67 23.74 6.13
CA SER A 63 10.73 24.49 4.87
C SER A 63 11.05 25.98 5.03
N GLN A 64 10.88 26.55 6.23
CA GLN A 64 11.20 27.94 6.56
C GLN A 64 12.49 28.11 7.36
N SER A 65 13.20 27.01 7.65
CA SER A 65 14.40 27.04 8.50
C SER A 65 15.52 27.88 7.85
N PRO A 66 16.39 28.53 8.64
CA PRO A 66 17.49 29.35 8.11
C PRO A 66 18.44 28.58 7.19
N TRP A 67 18.61 27.28 7.45
CA TRP A 67 19.46 26.36 6.69
C TRP A 67 18.75 25.73 5.48
N ALA A 68 17.45 25.96 5.29
CA ALA A 68 16.72 25.39 4.16
C ALA A 68 17.26 25.97 2.84
N CYS A 69 17.68 25.10 1.91
CA CYS A 69 18.23 25.52 0.62
C CYS A 69 17.27 26.40 -0.18
N ARG A 70 15.96 26.15 -0.06
CA ARG A 70 14.91 26.97 -0.66
C ARG A 70 13.75 27.13 0.32
N LYS A 71 13.52 28.38 0.74
CA LYS A 71 12.48 28.72 1.70
C LYS A 71 11.10 28.71 1.05
N GLY A 72 10.10 28.23 1.80
CA GLY A 72 8.70 28.25 1.38
C GLY A 72 8.33 27.32 0.23
N LEU A 73 9.11 26.26 0.01
CA LEU A 73 8.72 25.22 -0.94
C LEU A 73 7.47 24.48 -0.42
N SER A 74 6.47 24.29 -1.28
CA SER A 74 5.34 23.43 -0.96
C SER A 74 5.77 21.96 -1.08
N ILE A 75 6.11 21.34 0.04
CA ILE A 75 6.58 19.95 0.12
C ILE A 75 5.45 19.06 0.60
N MET A 76 4.96 18.14 -0.21
CA MET A 76 3.89 17.23 0.20
C MET A 76 4.34 16.33 1.36
N PRO A 77 3.60 16.31 2.49
CA PRO A 77 3.92 15.44 3.60
C PRO A 77 3.56 14.00 3.21
N HIS A 78 4.34 13.06 3.72
CA HIS A 78 4.01 11.64 3.65
C HIS A 78 3.98 11.07 5.06
N ILE A 79 3.15 10.05 5.25
CA ILE A 79 3.03 9.27 6.48
C ILE A 79 3.35 7.83 6.18
N HIS A 80 3.96 7.16 7.15
CA HIS A 80 4.31 5.75 7.03
C HIS A 80 3.06 4.89 7.15
N TYR A 81 2.91 3.93 6.23
CA TYR A 81 1.72 3.11 6.05
C TYR A 81 2.09 1.66 5.85
N GLN A 82 1.40 0.79 6.59
CA GLN A 82 1.57 -0.66 6.52
C GLN A 82 0.33 -1.32 5.91
N LEU A 83 0.56 -2.31 5.05
CA LEU A 83 -0.47 -3.14 4.44
C LEU A 83 -0.05 -4.61 4.51
N ILE A 84 -0.98 -5.46 4.94
CA ILE A 84 -0.79 -6.91 5.03
C ILE A 84 -1.84 -7.60 4.17
N LEU A 85 -1.39 -8.39 3.20
CA LEU A 85 -2.25 -9.21 2.33
C LEU A 85 -2.04 -10.70 2.62
N ASP A 86 -3.08 -11.49 2.41
CA ASP A 86 -3.07 -12.94 2.59
C ASP A 86 -2.31 -13.70 1.49
N LEU A 87 -2.14 -13.08 0.32
CA LEU A 87 -1.47 -13.67 -0.84
C LEU A 87 -0.07 -13.09 -1.03
N VAL A 88 0.95 -13.96 -1.07
CA VAL A 88 2.28 -13.60 -1.56
C VAL A 88 2.36 -13.88 -3.05
N GLY A 89 2.62 -12.83 -3.83
CA GLY A 89 2.80 -12.94 -5.27
C GLY A 89 4.10 -13.65 -5.66
N GLU A 90 4.06 -14.28 -6.82
CA GLU A 90 5.22 -14.86 -7.50
C GLU A 90 5.77 -13.89 -8.55
N ALA A 91 7.02 -14.10 -8.96
CA ALA A 91 7.60 -13.30 -10.04
C ALA A 91 6.80 -13.47 -11.34
N LEU A 92 6.55 -12.39 -12.08
CA LEU A 92 5.86 -12.47 -13.38
C LEU A 92 6.64 -13.28 -14.44
N THR A 93 7.84 -13.77 -14.13
CA THR A 93 8.65 -14.64 -14.99
C THR A 93 8.66 -16.10 -14.54
N SER A 94 8.07 -16.44 -13.39
CA SER A 94 8.09 -17.80 -12.84
C SER A 94 6.87 -18.65 -13.26
N PHE A 95 6.04 -18.15 -14.18
CA PHE A 95 4.94 -18.94 -14.74
C PHE A 95 5.46 -20.12 -15.56
N SER A 96 4.77 -21.25 -15.48
CA SER A 96 5.15 -22.48 -16.19
C SER A 96 4.68 -22.48 -17.65
N SER A 97 3.70 -21.62 -17.99
CA SER A 97 3.18 -21.50 -19.34
C SER A 97 2.60 -20.13 -19.63
N SER A 98 2.57 -19.73 -20.90
CA SER A 98 1.90 -18.49 -21.32
C SER A 98 0.41 -18.47 -20.96
N LYS A 99 -0.24 -19.63 -20.78
CA LYS A 99 -1.62 -19.74 -20.31
C LYS A 99 -1.78 -19.14 -18.92
N GLU A 100 -0.87 -19.40 -17.99
CA GLU A 100 -0.94 -18.83 -16.63
C GLU A 100 -0.85 -17.31 -16.65
N LEU A 101 0.06 -16.75 -17.46
CA LEU A 101 0.17 -15.30 -17.63
C LEU A 101 -1.13 -14.70 -18.20
N VAL A 102 -1.69 -15.32 -19.26
CA VAL A 102 -2.95 -14.87 -19.85
C VAL A 102 -4.12 -14.99 -18.88
N GLN A 103 -4.12 -16.02 -18.02
CA GLN A 103 -5.14 -16.20 -16.99
C GLN A 103 -5.08 -15.09 -15.94
N VAL A 104 -3.88 -14.73 -15.45
CA VAL A 104 -3.72 -13.63 -14.48
C VAL A 104 -4.20 -12.30 -15.07
N ILE A 105 -3.90 -12.04 -16.35
CA ILE A 105 -4.40 -10.84 -17.04
C ILE A 105 -5.92 -10.87 -17.17
N HIS A 106 -6.49 -12.01 -17.56
CA HIS A 106 -7.94 -12.19 -17.64
C HIS A 106 -8.61 -11.93 -16.28
N ASP A 107 -8.09 -12.54 -15.21
CA ASP A 107 -8.63 -12.44 -13.86
C ASP A 107 -8.60 -11.00 -13.35
N ALA A 108 -7.54 -10.25 -13.67
CA ALA A 108 -7.43 -8.83 -13.37
C ALA A 108 -8.43 -7.95 -14.15
N LEU A 109 -8.85 -8.39 -15.34
CA LEU A 109 -9.83 -7.66 -16.16
C LEU A 109 -11.28 -7.96 -15.78
N VAL A 110 -11.56 -9.16 -15.25
CA VAL A 110 -12.92 -9.56 -14.82
C VAL A 110 -13.27 -9.05 -13.42
N GLY A 111 -12.27 -8.67 -12.62
CA GLY A 111 -12.48 -8.00 -11.33
C GLY A 111 -13.02 -6.58 -11.50
N GLU A 112 -14.34 -6.45 -11.65
CA GLU A 112 -15.06 -5.17 -11.70
C GLU A 112 -15.86 -4.94 -10.39
N LEU A 113 -15.99 -3.66 -10.00
CA LEU A 113 -16.75 -3.18 -8.82
C LEU A 113 -18.27 -3.20 -9.04
#